data_AF-A0A7Y1XR59-F1
#
_entry.id   AF-A0A7Y1XR59-F1
#
_cell.length_a   1.000
_cell.length_b   1.000
_cell.length_c   1.000
_cell.angle_alpha   90.00
_cell.angle_beta   90.00
_cell.angle_gamma   90.00
#
_symmetry.space_group_name_H-M   'P 1'
#
loop_
_entity.id
_entity.type
_entity.pdbx_description
1 polymer ?
#
loop_
_entity_poly.entity_id
_entity_poly.type
_entity_poly.pdbx_seq_one_letter_code
_entity_poly.pdbx_strand_id
1 'polypeptide(L)' 'TSRRIGEVLYISENTVKNHIRNILDKLGLHSRNEAVLYAVRENLISLG' A
#
# COMPACT_ATOMS: atom_id res chain seq x y z
N THR A 1 8.45 5.38 3.99
CA THR A 1 7.52 5.55 5.12
C THR A 1 6.22 6.17 4.62
N SER A 2 5.10 6.08 5.37
CA SER A 2 3.83 6.70 4.93
C SER A 2 3.94 8.22 4.77
N ARG A 3 4.76 8.87 5.60
CA ARG A 3 5.08 10.30 5.48
C ARG A 3 5.72 10.64 4.13
N ARG A 4 6.81 9.96 3.76
CA ARG A 4 7.52 10.18 2.49
C ARG A 4 6.64 9.91 1.27
N ILE A 5 5.76 8.90 1.34
CA ILE A 5 4.77 8.65 0.28
C ILE A 5 3.80 9.83 0.16
N GLY A 6 3.34 10.39 1.28
CA GLY A 6 2.47 11.55 1.30
C GLY A 6 3.13 12.80 0.70
N GLU A 7 4.40 13.03 1.02
CA GLU A 7 5.20 14.13 0.44
C GLU A 7 5.30 14.01 -1.08
N VAL A 8 5.62 12.82 -1.60
CA VAL A 8 5.73 12.59 -3.06
C VAL A 8 4.40 12.74 -3.79
N LEU A 9 3.30 12.32 -3.14
CA LEU A 9 1.96 12.33 -3.73
C LEU A 9 1.14 13.59 -3.38
N TYR A 10 1.72 14.56 -2.68
CA TYR A 10 1.05 15.78 -2.20
C TYR A 10 -0.24 15.51 -1.38
N ILE A 11 -0.23 14.46 -0.56
CA ILE A 11 -1.34 14.09 0.35
C ILE A 11 -0.86 13.89 1.78
N SER A 12 -1.77 13.98 2.75
CA SER A 12 -1.42 13.79 4.16
C SER A 12 -0.95 12.35 4.44
N GLU A 13 -0.07 12.19 5.44
CA GLU A 13 0.34 10.87 5.94
C GLU A 13 -0.88 10.01 6.34
N ASN A 14 -1.92 10.63 6.90
CA ASN A 14 -3.16 9.96 7.28
C ASN A 14 -3.91 9.42 6.06
N THR A 15 -3.96 10.19 4.96
CA THR A 15 -4.55 9.76 3.70
C THR A 15 -3.83 8.52 3.16
N VAL A 16 -2.49 8.49 3.19
CA VAL A 16 -1.70 7.31 2.80
C VAL A 16 -2.04 6.09 3.67
N LYS A 17 -2.08 6.26 5.00
CA LYS A 17 -2.46 5.19 5.94
C LYS A 17 -3.87 4.65 5.66
N ASN A 18 -4.81 5.53 5.33
CA ASN A 18 -6.17 5.15 4.98
C ASN A 18 -6.22 4.35 3.67
N HIS A 19 -5.48 4.75 2.63
CA HIS A 19 -5.39 3.96 1.40
C HIS A 19 -4.83 2.56 1.65
N ILE A 20 -3.78 2.43 2.47
CA ILE A 20 -3.21 1.13 2.83
C ILE A 20 -4.24 0.28 3.57
N ARG A 21 -4.92 0.83 4.60
CA ARG A 21 -5.97 0.11 5.32
C ARG A 21 -7.06 -0.37 4.37
N ASN A 22 -7.55 0.50 3.49
CA ASN A 22 -8.59 0.14 2.53
C ASN A 22 -8.14 -0.95 1.54
N ILE A 23 -6.87 -0.96 1.13
CA ILE A 23 -6.32 -2.02 0.27
C ILE A 23 -6.28 -3.35 1.03
N LEU A 24 -5.79 -3.33 2.27
CA LEU A 24 -5.73 -4.52 3.13
C LEU A 24 -7.13 -5.09 3.39
N ASP A 25 -8.09 -4.24 3.78
CA ASP A 25 -9.47 -4.65 4.06
C ASP A 25 -10.15 -5.25 2.82
N LYS A 26 -9.97 -4.63 1.65
CA LYS A 26 -10.56 -5.12 0.39
C LYS A 26 -9.98 -6.46 -0.08
N LEU A 27 -8.72 -6.73 0.26
CA LEU A 27 -8.02 -7.96 -0.14
C LEU A 27 -8.01 -9.01 0.97
N GLY A 28 -8.55 -8.70 2.15
CA GLY A 28 -8.52 -9.58 3.33
C GLY A 28 -7.09 -9.84 3.85
N LEU A 29 -6.19 -8.87 3.71
CA LEU A 29 -4.78 -8.99 4.10
C LEU A 29 -4.52 -8.30 5.44
N HIS A 30 -3.54 -8.78 6.19
CA HIS A 30 -3.25 -8.30 7.55
C HIS A 30 -2.02 -7.41 7.63
N SER A 31 -1.18 -7.38 6.59
CA SER A 31 0.03 -6.58 6.60
C SER A 31 0.37 -5.99 5.23
N ARG A 32 1.14 -4.90 5.24
CA ARG A 32 1.67 -4.30 4.01
C ARG A 32 2.56 -5.28 3.24
N ASN A 33 3.30 -6.15 3.94
CA ASN A 33 4.17 -7.14 3.30
C ASN A 33 3.35 -8.19 2.54
N GLU A 34 2.23 -8.65 3.11
CA GLU A 34 1.29 -9.50 2.39
C GLU A 34 0.74 -8.81 1.14
N ALA A 35 0.38 -7.53 1.21
CA ALA A 35 -0.09 -6.78 0.05
C ALA A 35 0.96 -6.67 -1.06
N VAL A 36 2.24 -6.50 -0.71
CA VAL A 36 3.34 -6.51 -1.68
C VAL A 36 3.48 -7.89 -2.34
N LEU A 37 3.49 -8.97 -1.54
CA LEU A 37 3.59 -10.34 -2.07
C LEU A 37 2.40 -10.69 -2.97
N TYR A 38 1.19 -10.31 -2.56
CA TYR A 38 -0.02 -10.45 -3.36
C TYR A 38 0.13 -9.71 -4.70
N ALA A 39 0.50 -8.44 -4.68
CA ALA A 39 0.63 -7.63 -5.89
C ALA A 39 1.71 -8.17 -6.86
N VAL A 40 2.78 -8.79 -6.36
CA VAL A 40 3.78 -9.47 -7.20
C VAL A 40 3.21 -10.76 -7.82
N ARG A 41 2.54 -11.61 -7.02
CA ARG A 41 1.95 -12.87 -7.52
C ARG A 41 0.89 -12.64 -8.58
N GLU A 42 0.09 -11.58 -8.42
CA GLU A 42 -0.95 -11.18 -9.37
C GLU A 42 -0.41 -10.32 -10.53
N ASN A 43 0.91 -10.13 -10.64
CA ASN A 43 1.56 -9.30 -11.67
C ASN A 43 1.06 -7.84 -11.72
N LEU A 44 0.56 -7.29 -10.61
CA LEU A 44 0.14 -5.90 -10.49
C LEU A 44 1.34 -4.93 -10.38
N ILE A 45 2.46 -5.43 -9.85
CA ILE A 45 3.73 -4.71 -9.74
C ILE A 45 4.89 -5.66 -10.03
N SER A 46 6.04 -5.10 -10.43
CA SER A 46 7.32 -5.81 -10.49
C SER A 46 8.23 -5.31 -9.37
N LEU A 47 9.04 -6.21 -8.81
CA LEU A 47 10.18 -5.83 -7.98
C LEU A 47 11.33 -5.54 -8.94
N GLY A 48 11.64 -4.25 -9.12
CA GLY A 48 12.83 -3.80 -9.84
C GLY A 48 14.08 -3.90 -8.98
#